data_AF-A0A1B6HU14-F1
#
_entry.id   AF-A0A1B6HU14-F1
#
_cell.length_a   1.000
_cell.length_b   1.000
_cell.length_c   1.000
_cell.angle_alpha   90.00
_cell.angle_beta   90.00
_cell.angle_gamma   90.00
#
_symmetry.space_group_name_H-M   'P 1'
#
loop_
_entity.id
_entity.type
_entity.pdbx_description
1 polymer ?
#
loop_
_entity_poly.entity_id
_entity_poly.type
_entity_poly.pdbx_seq_one_letter_code
_entity_poly.pdbx_strand_id
1 'polypeptide(L)'
;MCHVVCTQPRRISAISVAERVADERNETVGDDGAVGYTIRLESHPPRKRGSILYCTTGVLLRMLEEDPALTAVSHLILDEIHERDTISDFAITILKDIIPKRPDLRLILMSATLNADHFSQYYNNCPTVNIPGFTFPVQEFYLEDVLQMTRYIPKLKNNGRYQKFRGQNPKKWRMKPKEKEEMLLFRGMVHPYLRELTASKNYSAQVID
;
A
#
# COMPACT_ATOMS: atom_id res chain seq x y z
N MET A 1 -26.58 -14.81 13.75
CA MET A 1 -26.67 -13.36 14.05
C MET A 1 -25.50 -12.67 13.38
N CYS A 2 -25.69 -11.51 12.72
CA CYS A 2 -24.64 -10.88 11.90
C CYS A 2 -24.00 -9.70 12.65
N HIS A 3 -22.69 -9.77 12.87
CA HIS A 3 -21.83 -8.70 13.35
C HIS A 3 -20.48 -8.87 12.63
N VAL A 4 -20.20 -7.94 11.73
CA VAL A 4 -19.05 -7.97 10.82
C VAL A 4 -18.01 -6.99 11.35
N VAL A 5 -16.76 -7.42 11.49
CA VAL A 5 -15.62 -6.54 11.76
C VAL A 5 -14.74 -6.54 10.51
N CYS A 6 -14.39 -5.37 10.01
CA CYS A 6 -13.50 -5.19 8.86
C CYS A 6 -12.30 -4.36 9.28
N THR A 7 -11.10 -4.92 9.20
CA THR A 7 -9.88 -4.17 9.50
C THR A 7 -9.45 -3.32 8.33
N GLN A 8 -8.80 -2.19 8.63
CA GLN A 8 -8.18 -1.28 7.67
C GLN A 8 -6.75 -0.95 8.16
N PRO A 9 -5.74 -0.88 7.28
CA PRO A 9 -4.36 -0.62 7.69
C PRO A 9 -4.17 0.81 8.23
N ARG A 10 -4.99 1.76 7.75
CA ARG A 10 -4.89 3.18 8.10
C ARG A 10 -6.15 3.66 8.81
N ARG A 11 -5.96 4.55 9.79
CA ARG A 11 -7.06 5.22 10.52
C ARG A 11 -8.02 5.93 9.58
N ILE A 12 -7.48 6.71 8.63
CA ILE A 12 -8.29 7.46 7.66
C ILE A 12 -9.12 6.52 6.77
N SER A 13 -8.60 5.34 6.43
CA SER A 13 -9.36 4.33 5.68
C SER A 13 -10.52 3.77 6.51
N ALA A 14 -10.31 3.45 7.79
CA ALA A 14 -11.38 2.97 8.66
C ALA A 14 -12.53 3.99 8.78
N ILE A 15 -12.21 5.29 8.94
CA ILE A 15 -13.20 6.37 9.03
C ILE A 15 -13.92 6.55 7.69
N SER A 16 -13.17 6.84 6.62
CA SER A 16 -13.74 7.19 5.31
C SER A 16 -14.56 6.07 4.69
N VAL A 17 -14.15 4.80 4.86
CA VAL A 17 -14.92 3.66 4.39
C VAL A 17 -16.21 3.49 5.20
N ALA A 18 -16.16 3.65 6.53
CA ALA A 18 -17.36 3.60 7.34
C ALA A 18 -18.36 4.70 6.97
N GLU A 19 -17.88 5.94 6.80
CA GLU A 19 -18.68 7.08 6.33
C GLU A 19 -19.30 6.80 4.96
N ARG A 20 -18.49 6.32 4.01
CA ARG A 20 -18.97 6.01 2.67
C ARG A 20 -20.04 4.91 2.68
N VAL A 21 -19.83 3.84 3.45
CA VAL A 21 -20.76 2.71 3.51
C VAL A 21 -22.04 3.09 4.26
N ALA A 22 -21.97 3.97 5.25
CA ALA A 22 -23.17 4.52 5.89
C ALA A 22 -23.97 5.41 4.92
N ASP A 23 -23.29 6.28 4.16
CA ASP A 23 -23.89 7.14 3.14
C ASP A 23 -24.59 6.34 2.03
N GLU A 24 -23.94 5.27 1.52
CA GLU A 24 -24.55 4.35 0.55
C GLU A 24 -25.80 3.64 1.09
N ARG A 25 -25.97 3.61 2.42
CA ARG A 25 -27.14 3.05 3.11
C ARG A 25 -28.14 4.10 3.55
N ASN A 26 -27.86 5.39 3.30
CA ASN A 26 -28.64 6.52 3.79
C ASN A 26 -28.80 6.49 5.33
N GLU A 27 -27.72 6.13 6.03
CA GLU A 27 -27.61 6.06 7.48
C GLU A 27 -26.46 6.96 7.96
N THR A 28 -26.47 7.38 9.22
CA THR A 28 -25.32 8.04 9.86
C THR A 28 -24.37 6.99 10.44
N VAL A 29 -23.08 7.26 10.43
CA VAL A 29 -22.08 6.42 11.11
C VAL A 29 -22.29 6.44 12.62
N GLY A 30 -22.30 5.29 13.27
CA GLY A 30 -22.60 5.19 14.70
C GLY A 30 -24.09 5.41 14.97
N ASP A 31 -24.44 6.06 16.09
CA ASP A 31 -25.79 6.54 16.43
C ASP A 31 -26.95 5.54 16.14
N ASP A 32 -26.82 4.30 16.62
CA ASP A 32 -27.76 3.18 16.37
C ASP A 32 -27.91 2.75 14.88
N GLY A 33 -27.12 3.33 13.98
CA GLY A 33 -26.93 2.92 12.60
C GLY A 33 -26.27 1.54 12.47
N ALA A 34 -26.35 0.95 11.27
CA ALA A 34 -25.78 -0.37 10.99
C ALA A 34 -24.26 -0.34 10.81
N VAL A 35 -23.66 0.83 10.55
CA VAL A 35 -22.24 0.98 10.21
C VAL A 35 -21.57 1.90 11.22
N GLY A 36 -20.36 1.53 11.64
CA GLY A 36 -19.57 2.32 12.57
C GLY A 36 -18.08 2.07 12.39
N TYR A 37 -17.27 2.84 13.12
CA TYR A 37 -15.84 2.58 13.19
C TYR A 37 -15.27 2.69 14.60
N THR A 38 -14.16 2.02 14.83
CA THR A 38 -13.35 2.17 16.04
C THR A 38 -11.88 2.24 15.69
N ILE A 39 -11.23 3.32 16.10
CA ILE A 39 -9.79 3.52 15.97
C ILE A 39 -9.21 3.92 17.33
N ARG A 40 -7.88 4.04 17.40
CA ARG A 40 -7.24 4.50 18.64
C ARG A 40 -7.72 5.91 19.00
N LEU A 41 -8.27 6.03 20.22
CA LEU A 41 -8.78 7.26 20.86
C LEU A 41 -10.08 7.83 20.28
N GLU A 42 -10.73 7.14 19.35
CA GLU A 42 -11.95 7.62 18.70
C GLU A 42 -12.82 6.44 18.29
N SER A 43 -14.10 6.45 18.68
CA SER A 43 -14.99 5.30 18.48
C SER A 43 -16.43 5.75 18.28
N HIS A 44 -17.00 5.33 17.15
CA HIS A 44 -18.41 5.50 16.79
C HIS A 44 -18.98 4.11 16.45
N PRO A 45 -19.26 3.28 17.46
CA PRO A 45 -19.67 1.89 17.23
C PRO A 45 -21.08 1.80 16.63
N PRO A 46 -21.35 0.82 15.76
CA PRO A 46 -22.69 0.60 15.23
C PRO A 46 -23.62 -0.06 16.26
N ARG A 47 -24.89 -0.24 15.90
CA ARG A 47 -25.84 -1.05 16.67
C ARG A 47 -25.33 -2.47 16.94
N LYS A 48 -25.83 -3.10 18.00
CA LYS A 48 -25.34 -4.40 18.49
C LYS A 48 -25.55 -5.59 17.54
N ARG A 49 -26.54 -5.54 16.65
CA ARG A 49 -26.89 -6.67 15.76
C ARG A 49 -27.14 -6.19 14.33
N GLY A 50 -26.78 -7.02 13.35
CA GLY A 50 -26.93 -6.68 11.93
C GLY A 50 -26.08 -5.46 11.57
N SER A 51 -24.81 -5.49 11.96
CA SER A 51 -23.91 -4.33 11.89
C SER A 51 -22.54 -4.65 11.30
N ILE A 52 -21.87 -3.59 10.83
CA ILE A 52 -20.52 -3.58 10.28
C ILE A 52 -19.68 -2.58 11.08
N LEU A 53 -18.59 -3.04 11.66
CA LEU A 53 -17.60 -2.23 12.34
C LEU A 53 -16.31 -2.19 11.52
N TYR A 54 -15.91 -1.00 11.06
CA TYR A 54 -14.58 -0.79 10.50
C TYR A 54 -13.59 -0.44 11.61
N CYS A 55 -12.42 -1.05 11.65
CA CYS A 55 -11.44 -0.73 12.67
C CYS A 55 -10.01 -0.81 12.13
N THR A 56 -9.03 -0.28 12.86
CA THR A 56 -7.64 -0.57 12.51
C THR A 56 -7.23 -1.96 13.01
N THR A 57 -6.25 -2.59 12.36
CA THR A 57 -5.71 -3.89 12.80
C THR A 57 -5.25 -3.86 14.27
N GLY A 58 -4.69 -2.73 14.73
CA GLY A 58 -4.33 -2.55 16.13
C GLY A 58 -5.51 -2.56 17.11
N VAL A 59 -6.71 -2.14 16.67
CA VAL A 59 -7.94 -2.29 17.47
C VAL A 59 -8.39 -3.74 17.51
N LEU A 60 -8.35 -4.46 16.38
CA LEU A 60 -8.63 -5.91 16.36
C LEU A 60 -7.74 -6.67 17.34
N LEU A 61 -6.44 -6.37 17.38
CA LEU A 61 -5.52 -7.04 18.31
C LEU A 61 -5.87 -6.77 19.79
N ARG A 62 -6.36 -5.56 20.12
CA ARG A 62 -6.87 -5.28 21.47
C ARG A 62 -8.15 -6.05 21.78
N MET A 63 -9.06 -6.15 20.79
CA MET A 63 -10.26 -6.99 20.95
C MET A 63 -9.90 -8.46 21.18
N LEU A 64 -8.85 -8.97 20.52
CA LEU A 64 -8.32 -10.32 20.75
C LEU A 64 -7.64 -10.47 22.12
N GLU A 65 -7.04 -9.41 22.65
CA GLU A 65 -6.46 -9.41 24.00
C GLU A 65 -7.57 -9.49 25.07
N GLU A 66 -8.67 -8.75 24.88
CA GLU A 66 -9.82 -8.73 25.79
C GLU A 66 -10.70 -9.99 25.66
N ASP A 67 -10.97 -10.43 24.44
CA ASP A 67 -11.71 -11.65 24.11
C ASP A 67 -10.96 -12.46 23.03
N PRO A 68 -10.08 -13.39 23.46
CA PRO A 68 -9.30 -14.22 22.54
C PRO A 68 -10.14 -15.11 21.61
N ALA A 69 -11.41 -15.32 21.93
CA ALA A 69 -12.30 -16.09 21.08
C ALA A 69 -13.03 -15.21 20.07
N LEU A 70 -13.11 -13.88 20.24
CA LEU A 70 -13.97 -12.98 19.47
C LEU A 70 -15.44 -13.44 19.47
N THR A 71 -15.99 -13.74 20.64
CA THR A 71 -17.32 -14.35 20.81
C THR A 71 -18.46 -13.53 20.20
N ALA A 72 -18.35 -12.20 20.21
CA ALA A 72 -19.36 -11.30 19.64
C ALA A 72 -19.26 -11.16 18.10
N VAL A 73 -18.15 -11.58 17.49
CA VAL A 73 -17.90 -11.42 16.06
C VAL A 73 -18.36 -12.66 15.31
N SER A 74 -19.12 -12.45 14.24
CA SER A 74 -19.58 -13.52 13.35
C SER A 74 -18.75 -13.62 12.07
N HIS A 75 -18.30 -12.48 11.55
CA HIS A 75 -17.50 -12.39 10.34
C HIS A 75 -16.36 -11.41 10.60
N LEU A 76 -15.14 -11.82 10.30
CA LEU A 76 -13.96 -10.99 10.34
C LEU A 76 -13.40 -10.86 8.93
N ILE A 77 -13.20 -9.63 8.48
CA ILE A 77 -12.61 -9.30 7.20
C ILE A 77 -11.27 -8.63 7.48
N LEU A 78 -10.18 -9.25 7.02
CA LEU A 78 -8.87 -8.61 6.98
C LEU A 78 -8.68 -8.00 5.60
N ASP A 79 -8.82 -6.68 5.52
CA ASP A 79 -8.60 -5.94 4.29
C ASP A 79 -7.13 -5.53 4.11
N GLU A 80 -6.74 -5.32 2.86
CA GLU A 80 -5.41 -4.83 2.46
C GLU A 80 -4.23 -5.63 3.03
N ILE A 81 -4.38 -6.95 3.16
CA ILE A 81 -3.31 -7.84 3.67
C ILE A 81 -2.05 -7.82 2.79
N HIS A 82 -2.16 -7.26 1.59
CA HIS A 82 -1.07 -7.12 0.63
C HIS A 82 -0.02 -6.07 1.05
N GLU A 83 -0.36 -5.15 1.97
CA GLU A 83 0.61 -4.16 2.47
C GLU A 83 1.73 -4.80 3.32
N ARG A 84 1.58 -6.09 3.70
CA ARG A 84 2.54 -6.88 4.50
C ARG A 84 3.05 -6.15 5.75
N ASP A 85 2.14 -5.43 6.41
CA ASP A 85 2.44 -4.80 7.70
C ASP A 85 2.57 -5.85 8.80
N THR A 86 3.57 -5.70 9.68
CA THR A 86 3.88 -6.64 10.77
C THR A 86 2.67 -6.91 11.66
N ILE A 87 1.82 -5.91 11.90
CA ILE A 87 0.64 -6.04 12.76
C ILE A 87 -0.41 -6.93 12.07
N SER A 88 -0.56 -6.81 10.76
CA SER A 88 -1.45 -7.66 9.95
C SER A 88 -0.99 -9.11 9.93
N ASP A 89 0.30 -9.35 9.69
CA ASP A 89 0.88 -10.71 9.69
C ASP A 89 0.71 -11.39 11.07
N PHE A 90 0.84 -10.61 12.15
CA PHE A 90 0.59 -11.10 13.51
C PHE A 90 -0.87 -11.47 13.75
N ALA A 91 -1.81 -10.62 13.32
CA ALA A 91 -3.25 -10.92 13.40
C ALA A 91 -3.60 -12.18 12.60
N ILE A 92 -3.07 -12.32 11.38
CA ILE A 92 -3.21 -13.50 10.53
C ILE A 92 -2.71 -14.76 11.25
N THR A 93 -1.57 -14.69 11.93
CA THR A 93 -1.00 -15.82 12.66
C THR A 93 -1.89 -16.24 13.82
N ILE A 94 -2.35 -15.29 14.63
CA ILE A 94 -3.26 -15.57 15.77
C ILE A 94 -4.57 -16.19 15.29
N LEU A 95 -5.16 -15.65 14.22
CA LEU A 95 -6.45 -16.12 13.72
C LEU A 95 -6.38 -17.54 13.16
N LYS A 96 -5.24 -17.96 12.61
CA LYS A 96 -5.02 -19.36 12.18
C LYS A 96 -5.20 -20.36 13.33
N ASP A 97 -4.89 -19.98 14.56
CA ASP A 97 -5.08 -20.82 15.75
C ASP A 97 -6.50 -20.74 16.33
N ILE A 98 -7.22 -19.65 16.08
CA ILE A 98 -8.58 -19.41 16.58
C ILE A 98 -9.62 -20.09 15.70
N ILE A 99 -9.51 -19.98 14.37
CA ILE A 99 -10.53 -20.46 13.42
C ILE A 99 -10.87 -21.95 13.59
N PRO A 100 -9.91 -22.87 13.83
CA PRO A 100 -10.24 -24.27 14.11
C PRO A 100 -11.07 -24.47 15.38
N LYS A 101 -10.98 -23.56 16.36
CA LYS A 101 -11.72 -23.60 17.64
C LYS A 101 -13.06 -22.85 17.57
N ARG A 102 -13.21 -21.95 16.60
CA ARG A 102 -14.43 -21.15 16.33
C ARG A 102 -14.96 -21.46 14.92
N PRO A 103 -15.53 -22.66 14.68
CA PRO A 103 -16.02 -23.04 13.36
C PRO A 103 -17.20 -22.18 12.87
N ASP A 104 -17.83 -21.43 13.78
CA ASP A 104 -18.89 -20.46 13.51
C ASP A 104 -18.37 -19.08 13.05
N LEU A 105 -17.10 -18.76 13.31
CA LEU A 105 -16.47 -17.52 12.86
C LEU A 105 -16.04 -17.63 11.39
N ARG A 106 -16.51 -16.69 10.56
CA ARG A 106 -16.12 -16.59 9.15
C ARG A 106 -14.96 -15.61 8.99
N LEU A 107 -13.83 -16.07 8.47
CA LEU A 107 -12.69 -15.22 8.13
C LEU A 107 -12.64 -14.99 6.61
N ILE A 108 -12.54 -13.73 6.20
CA ILE A 108 -12.35 -13.30 4.83
C ILE A 108 -11.03 -12.53 4.76
N LEU A 109 -10.17 -12.91 3.82
CA LEU A 109 -8.89 -12.27 3.56
C LEU A 109 -9.00 -11.54 2.21
N MET A 110 -8.82 -10.21 2.21
CA MET A 110 -8.92 -9.40 1.00
C MET A 110 -7.55 -8.80 0.63
N SER A 111 -7.21 -8.91 -0.65
CA SER A 111 -5.94 -8.43 -1.23
C SER A 111 -6.21 -7.83 -2.60
N ALA A 112 -5.63 -6.66 -2.89
CA ALA A 112 -5.68 -6.05 -4.21
C ALA A 112 -4.64 -6.62 -5.21
N THR A 113 -3.64 -7.37 -4.72
CA THR A 113 -2.53 -7.87 -5.55
C THR A 113 -2.53 -9.39 -5.69
N LEU A 114 -1.81 -9.89 -6.72
CA LEU A 114 -1.71 -11.29 -7.15
C LEU A 114 -1.11 -12.29 -6.14
N ASN A 115 -0.77 -11.86 -4.92
CA ASN A 115 -0.20 -12.74 -3.89
C ASN A 115 -1.26 -13.52 -3.06
N ALA A 116 -2.50 -13.61 -3.55
CA ALA A 116 -3.58 -14.33 -2.87
C ALA A 116 -3.26 -15.83 -2.62
N ASP A 117 -2.52 -16.46 -3.52
CA ASP A 117 -2.16 -17.88 -3.42
C ASP A 117 -1.31 -18.18 -2.19
N HIS A 118 -0.45 -17.25 -1.77
CA HIS A 118 0.40 -17.44 -0.59
C HIS A 118 -0.46 -17.50 0.68
N PHE A 119 -1.49 -16.65 0.78
CA PHE A 119 -2.43 -16.66 1.90
C PHE A 119 -3.31 -17.90 1.88
N SER A 120 -3.76 -18.33 0.69
CA SER A 120 -4.52 -19.58 0.53
C SER A 120 -3.72 -20.78 1.04
N GLN A 121 -2.48 -20.94 0.58
CA GLN A 121 -1.58 -22.01 1.03
C GLN A 121 -1.35 -21.95 2.54
N TYR A 122 -1.15 -20.76 3.10
CA TYR A 122 -0.99 -20.57 4.54
C TYR A 122 -2.24 -21.02 5.32
N TYR A 123 -3.44 -20.79 4.80
CA TYR A 123 -4.71 -21.25 5.37
C TYR A 123 -5.19 -22.60 4.79
N ASN A 124 -4.26 -23.54 4.62
CA ASN A 124 -4.55 -24.92 4.19
C ASN A 124 -5.26 -25.02 2.83
N ASN A 125 -4.79 -24.22 1.85
CA ASN A 125 -5.38 -24.10 0.51
C ASN A 125 -6.86 -23.67 0.57
N CYS A 126 -7.17 -22.62 1.35
CA CYS A 126 -8.53 -22.12 1.46
C CYS A 126 -9.06 -21.61 0.09
N PRO A 127 -10.39 -21.62 -0.14
CA PRO A 127 -10.96 -21.17 -1.39
C PRO A 127 -10.59 -19.71 -1.72
N THR A 128 -10.21 -19.47 -2.97
CA THR A 128 -9.91 -18.12 -3.48
C THR A 128 -10.98 -17.70 -4.49
N VAL A 129 -11.32 -16.41 -4.48
CA VAL A 129 -12.24 -15.79 -5.45
C VAL A 129 -11.54 -14.55 -6.00
N ASN A 130 -11.44 -14.47 -7.32
CA ASN A 130 -10.90 -13.29 -8.00
C ASN A 130 -12.04 -12.41 -8.49
N ILE A 131 -12.04 -11.14 -8.08
CA ILE A 131 -13.00 -10.14 -8.54
C ILE A 131 -12.27 -9.26 -9.58
N PRO A 132 -12.71 -9.23 -10.85
CA PRO A 132 -12.07 -8.41 -11.87
C PRO A 132 -12.22 -6.93 -11.53
N GLY A 133 -11.11 -6.20 -11.52
CA GLY A 133 -11.13 -4.75 -11.36
C GLY A 133 -11.51 -4.04 -12.66
N PHE A 134 -12.19 -2.91 -12.53
CA PHE A 134 -12.37 -1.96 -13.63
C PHE A 134 -11.46 -0.77 -13.39
N THR A 135 -10.57 -0.51 -14.34
CA THR A 135 -9.72 0.69 -14.34
C THR A 135 -10.01 1.51 -15.59
N PHE A 136 -9.86 2.82 -15.46
CA PHE A 136 -9.81 3.70 -16.63
C PHE A 136 -8.37 3.70 -17.16
N PRO A 137 -8.16 3.89 -18.47
CA PRO A 137 -6.82 3.98 -19.02
C PRO A 137 -6.09 5.15 -18.36
N VAL A 138 -4.99 4.85 -17.66
CA VAL A 138 -4.08 5.83 -17.10
C VAL A 138 -2.88 5.92 -18.02
N GLN A 139 -2.60 7.10 -18.57
CA GLN A 139 -1.41 7.32 -19.36
C GLN A 139 -0.20 7.44 -18.44
N GLU A 140 0.80 6.58 -18.66
CA GLU A 140 2.07 6.61 -17.93
C GLU A 140 3.07 7.51 -18.66
N PHE A 141 3.86 8.24 -17.87
CA PHE A 141 4.95 9.08 -18.37
C PHE A 141 6.20 8.75 -17.57
N TYR A 142 7.29 8.44 -18.26
CA TYR A 142 8.60 8.26 -17.66
C TYR A 142 9.33 9.60 -17.55
N LEU A 143 10.51 9.59 -16.93
CA LEU A 143 11.24 10.83 -16.63
C LEU A 143 11.51 11.64 -17.91
N GLU A 144 11.92 10.97 -18.98
CA GLU A 144 12.19 11.54 -20.29
C GLU A 144 10.97 12.20 -20.92
N ASP A 145 9.78 11.61 -20.77
CA ASP A 145 8.52 12.21 -21.21
C ASP A 145 8.26 13.52 -20.45
N VAL A 146 8.40 13.49 -19.13
CA VAL A 146 8.15 14.66 -18.27
C VAL A 146 9.16 15.77 -18.59
N LEU A 147 10.44 15.46 -18.77
CA LEU A 147 11.46 16.43 -19.17
C LEU A 147 11.16 17.04 -20.54
N GLN A 148 10.72 16.24 -21.50
CA GLN A 148 10.31 16.69 -22.82
C GLN A 148 9.10 17.63 -22.77
N MET A 149 8.06 17.24 -22.03
CA MET A 149 6.80 17.97 -21.91
C MET A 149 6.99 19.31 -21.18
N THR A 150 7.75 19.31 -20.10
CA THR A 150 7.92 20.48 -19.23
C THR A 150 9.07 21.40 -19.67
N ARG A 151 10.02 20.88 -20.46
CA ARG A 151 11.31 21.54 -20.76
C ARG A 151 12.03 21.99 -19.50
N TYR A 152 11.84 21.25 -18.40
CA TYR A 152 12.42 21.57 -17.10
C TYR A 152 13.94 21.58 -17.19
N ILE A 153 14.56 22.69 -16.80
CA ILE A 153 16.01 22.82 -16.67
C ILE A 153 16.33 22.82 -15.18
N PRO A 154 17.02 21.78 -14.67
CA PRO A 154 17.40 21.74 -13.27
C PRO A 154 18.19 22.98 -12.88
N LYS A 155 17.70 23.74 -11.89
CA LYS A 155 18.51 24.79 -11.27
C LYS A 155 19.66 24.11 -10.55
N LEU A 156 20.85 24.15 -11.14
CA LEU A 156 22.08 23.74 -10.47
C LEU A 156 22.23 24.65 -9.23
N LYS A 157 21.76 24.18 -8.06
CA LYS A 157 22.27 24.74 -6.80
C LYS A 157 23.77 24.56 -6.87
N ASN A 158 24.53 25.59 -6.48
CA ASN A 158 25.99 25.63 -6.39
C ASN A 158 26.56 24.59 -5.39
N ASN A 159 26.04 23.36 -5.34
CA ASN A 159 26.78 22.21 -4.87
C ASN A 159 27.82 21.93 -5.96
N GLY A 160 28.98 22.59 -5.85
CA GLY A 160 30.12 22.55 -6.78
C GLY A 160 30.79 21.17 -6.94
N ARG A 161 30.00 20.09 -6.92
CA ARG A 161 30.37 18.69 -7.19
C ARG A 161 30.05 18.27 -8.62
N TYR A 162 28.94 18.72 -9.23
CA TYR A 162 28.56 18.30 -10.59
C TYR A 162 28.93 19.29 -11.70
N GLN A 163 29.02 20.59 -11.39
CA GLN A 163 29.36 21.63 -12.37
C GLN A 163 30.84 21.64 -12.79
N LYS A 164 31.70 20.88 -12.09
CA LYS A 164 33.14 20.80 -12.38
C LYS A 164 33.50 19.88 -13.56
N PHE A 165 32.54 19.20 -14.17
CA PHE A 165 32.78 18.24 -15.26
C PHE A 165 32.61 18.82 -16.67
N ARG A 166 32.01 20.02 -16.82
CA ARG A 166 31.92 20.72 -18.10
C ARG A 166 32.90 21.89 -18.10
N GLY A 167 34.13 21.67 -18.57
CA GLY A 167 34.94 22.75 -19.15
C GLY A 167 36.26 23.18 -18.50
N GLN A 168 36.88 22.44 -17.57
CA GLN A 168 38.26 22.76 -17.15
C GLN A 168 39.19 21.54 -17.15
N ASN A 169 40.42 21.79 -17.62
CA ASN A 169 41.54 20.87 -17.79
C ASN A 169 41.57 19.73 -16.72
N PRO A 170 41.47 18.44 -17.11
CA PRO A 170 41.31 17.29 -16.18
C PRO A 170 42.54 16.96 -15.33
N LYS A 171 43.59 17.80 -15.30
CA LYS A 171 44.90 17.46 -14.73
C LYS A 171 45.05 17.59 -13.21
N LYS A 172 44.02 17.95 -12.42
CA LYS A 172 44.20 18.18 -10.96
C LYS A 172 43.11 17.66 -10.00
N TRP A 173 42.15 16.86 -10.44
CA TRP A 173 41.12 16.31 -9.53
C TRP A 173 41.31 14.81 -9.31
N ARG A 174 41.89 14.41 -8.17
CA ARG A 174 41.81 13.03 -7.66
C ARG A 174 40.47 12.85 -6.95
N MET A 175 39.48 12.26 -7.62
CA MET A 175 38.27 11.76 -6.96
C MET A 175 38.65 10.71 -5.91
N LYS A 176 37.94 10.67 -4.79
CA LYS A 176 38.16 9.60 -3.81
C LYS A 176 37.77 8.26 -4.44
N PRO A 177 38.43 7.14 -4.08
CA PRO A 177 38.15 5.83 -4.67
C PRO A 177 36.66 5.45 -4.65
N LYS A 178 35.97 5.69 -3.53
CA LYS A 178 34.54 5.41 -3.36
C LYS A 178 33.63 6.22 -4.29
N GLU A 179 33.93 7.51 -4.49
CA GLU A 179 33.16 8.38 -5.39
C GLU A 179 33.33 7.95 -6.87
N LYS A 180 34.51 7.43 -7.21
CA LYS A 180 34.79 6.90 -8.55
C LYS A 180 34.01 5.61 -8.82
N GLU A 181 33.90 4.74 -7.82
CA GLU A 181 33.14 3.49 -7.90
C GLU A 181 31.63 3.75 -8.04
N GLU A 182 31.05 4.63 -7.21
CA GLU A 182 29.65 5.05 -7.31
C GLU A 182 29.33 5.67 -8.68
N MET A 183 30.23 6.52 -9.21
CA MET A 183 30.05 7.11 -10.54
C MET A 183 30.12 6.08 -11.66
N LEU A 184 30.99 5.07 -11.55
CA LEU A 184 31.09 3.99 -12.54
C LEU A 184 29.86 3.10 -12.53
N LEU A 185 29.33 2.76 -11.35
CA LEU A 185 28.07 2.02 -11.19
C LEU A 185 26.89 2.79 -11.78
N PHE A 186 26.77 4.07 -11.45
CA PHE A 186 25.73 4.94 -11.99
C PHE A 186 25.81 5.02 -13.53
N ARG A 187 27.02 5.26 -14.07
CA ARG A 187 27.24 5.28 -15.53
C ARG A 187 26.95 3.93 -16.19
N GLY A 188 27.31 2.83 -15.54
CA GLY A 188 27.04 1.48 -16.03
C GLY A 188 25.55 1.17 -16.12
N MET A 189 24.75 1.71 -15.20
CA MET A 189 23.29 1.59 -15.21
C MET A 189 22.64 2.50 -16.25
N VAL A 190 23.08 3.76 -16.35
CA VAL A 190 22.39 4.80 -17.14
C VAL A 190 22.79 4.80 -18.61
N HIS A 191 24.06 4.52 -18.96
CA HIS A 191 24.50 4.59 -20.36
C HIS A 191 23.80 3.61 -21.31
N PRO A 192 23.56 2.33 -20.94
CA PRO A 192 22.79 1.42 -21.79
C PRO A 192 21.39 1.97 -22.08
N TYR A 193 20.71 2.49 -21.06
CA TYR A 193 19.40 3.10 -21.18
C TYR A 193 19.40 4.35 -22.07
N LEU A 194 20.37 5.25 -21.91
CA LEU A 194 20.50 6.43 -22.77
C LEU A 194 20.75 6.07 -24.24
N ARG A 195 21.49 4.99 -24.51
CA ARG A 195 21.70 4.52 -25.89
C ARG A 195 20.40 4.05 -26.54
N GLU A 196 19.59 3.32 -25.78
CA GLU A 196 18.26 2.87 -26.21
C GLU A 196 17.34 4.05 -26.47
N LEU A 197 17.28 5.02 -25.55
CA LEU A 197 16.52 6.25 -25.74
C LEU A 197 16.97 7.05 -26.96
N THR A 198 18.28 7.18 -27.18
CA THR A 198 18.84 7.86 -28.36
C THR A 198 18.47 7.13 -29.65
N ALA A 199 18.49 5.79 -29.64
CA ALA A 199 18.13 4.97 -30.79
C ALA A 199 16.64 5.08 -31.13
N SER A 200 15.77 5.21 -30.12
CA SER A 200 14.32 5.35 -30.32
C SER A 200 13.93 6.66 -31.04
N LYS A 201 14.75 7.72 -30.94
CA LYS A 201 14.50 9.06 -31.51
C LYS A 201 13.18 9.71 -31.06
N ASN A 202 12.59 9.22 -29.98
CA ASN A 202 11.34 9.76 -29.43
C ASN A 202 11.54 11.02 -28.59
N TYR A 203 12.79 11.31 -28.20
CA TYR A 203 13.14 12.38 -27.27
C TYR A 203 14.14 13.37 -27.85
N SER A 204 13.97 14.65 -27.52
CA SER A 204 14.89 15.71 -27.93
C SER A 204 16.27 15.55 -27.28
N ALA A 205 17.32 16.07 -27.94
CA ALA A 205 18.69 16.03 -27.39
C ALA A 205 18.77 16.67 -25.99
N GLN A 206 17.97 17.71 -25.72
CA GLN A 206 17.91 18.36 -24.41
C GLN A 206 17.46 17.43 -23.27
N VAL A 207 16.69 16.38 -23.58
CA VAL A 207 16.23 15.39 -22.60
C VAL A 207 17.29 14.32 -22.35
N ILE A 208 18.12 14.03 -23.37
CA ILE A 208 19.13 12.98 -23.36
C ILE A 208 20.48 13.48 -22.80
N ASP A 209 20.80 14.78 -22.98
CA ASP A 209 22.09 15.44 -22.67
C ASP A 209 22.21 16.08 -21.27
#